data_AF-A0A7Y3I523-F1
#
_entry.id   AF-A0A7Y3I523-F1
#
_cell.length_a   1.000
_cell.length_b   1.000
_cell.length_c   1.000
_cell.angle_alpha   90.00
_cell.angle_beta   90.00
_cell.angle_gamma   90.00
#
_symmetry.space_group_name_H-M   'P 1'
#
loop_
_entity.id
_entity.type
_entity.pdbx_description
1 polymer ?
#
loop_
_entity_poly.entity_id
_entity_poly.type
_entity_poly.pdbx_seq_one_letter_code
_entity_poly.pdbx_strand_id
1 'polypeptide(L)'
;MTQRTQSRVGLRGLRAAAALVPLALGTTNVVAGGVADEVHVETFAFPLAPGAITLTLPRFDDQGGDRVLQEVTLDLDGQLTARITAENDSDLPAPEFALNFAGFMTADLRGLSTFVAVTVDLTSPGVGPTDGVAGSGPDFYDFGSMDAAASASDATAISLGDFIGVGPIDIDVFATGGFALSGTTDATITVDGFSASGQLTLTYRSLPAPPIACCLPTGACTMVSGATCLGSGGVGQGTGSTCGGVTCPAPVGACCLPGGGCTIMTGGECDASGGIYEGHDVPCGGCPVAAIGACCFPDGTCGDLDEGDCLAGGGTHQGDGTVCASSRCFGACCFFDGTCELATLARCNQFAGIFQGHGVLCVAGTCPTLTGACCLGDGGCFTGSVTDCVVAGGLYAGSGSDCVTACLPVERACCLP
;
A
#
# COMPACT_ATOMS: atom_id res chain seq x y z
N MET A 1 -51.33 44.79 -59.11
CA MET A 1 -49.85 44.77 -59.19
C MET A 1 -49.34 44.49 -57.79
N THR A 2 -48.98 43.23 -57.53
CA THR A 2 -48.42 42.73 -56.27
C THR A 2 -46.94 43.08 -56.19
N GLN A 3 -46.56 44.07 -55.39
CA GLN A 3 -45.17 44.31 -55.05
C GLN A 3 -44.83 43.52 -53.78
N ARG A 4 -44.09 42.42 -53.97
CA ARG A 4 -43.37 41.73 -52.91
C ARG A 4 -42.19 42.61 -52.50
N THR A 5 -42.29 43.32 -51.38
CA THR A 5 -41.13 43.88 -50.68
C THR A 5 -40.41 42.74 -49.96
N GLN A 6 -39.25 42.34 -50.47
CA GLN A 6 -38.35 41.42 -49.77
C GLN A 6 -37.54 42.23 -48.77
N SER A 7 -37.81 42.10 -47.46
CA SER A 7 -36.81 42.46 -46.44
C SER A 7 -35.59 41.56 -46.65
N ARG A 8 -34.45 42.16 -46.96
CA ARG A 8 -33.17 41.46 -47.01
C ARG A 8 -32.52 41.53 -45.63
N VAL A 9 -32.68 40.48 -44.84
CA VAL A 9 -31.83 40.27 -43.66
C VAL A 9 -30.45 39.82 -44.17
N GLY A 10 -29.47 40.73 -44.13
CA GLY A 10 -28.09 40.44 -44.52
C GLY A 10 -27.33 39.72 -43.41
N LEU A 11 -27.41 38.39 -43.33
CA LEU A 11 -26.52 37.60 -42.46
C LEU A 11 -25.10 37.58 -43.05
N ARG A 12 -24.27 38.57 -42.71
CA ARG A 12 -22.83 38.51 -43.00
C ARG A 12 -22.10 37.76 -41.87
N GLY A 13 -21.84 36.48 -42.12
CA GLY A 13 -20.74 35.74 -41.48
C GLY A 13 -21.04 35.17 -40.10
N LEU A 14 -21.99 34.23 -39.97
CA LEU A 14 -21.96 33.29 -38.86
C LEU A 14 -20.75 32.37 -39.03
N ARG A 15 -19.64 32.71 -38.37
CA ARG A 15 -18.65 31.70 -38.03
C ARG A 15 -19.24 30.92 -36.86
N ALA A 16 -19.58 29.66 -37.08
CA ALA A 16 -19.84 28.72 -36.00
C ALA A 16 -18.63 28.79 -35.05
N ALA A 17 -18.87 29.21 -33.80
CA ALA A 17 -17.86 29.13 -32.77
C ALA A 17 -17.42 27.66 -32.70
N ALA A 18 -16.12 27.46 -32.84
CA ALA A 18 -15.50 26.15 -32.88
C ALA A 18 -15.91 25.33 -31.64
N ALA A 19 -16.14 24.04 -31.84
CA ALA A 19 -16.29 23.07 -30.76
C ALA A 19 -15.13 23.25 -29.76
N LEU A 20 -15.45 23.76 -28.58
CA LEU A 20 -14.50 23.84 -27.48
C LEU A 20 -14.24 22.43 -26.98
N VAL A 21 -12.96 22.08 -26.94
CA VAL A 21 -12.40 20.93 -26.24
C VAL A 21 -12.80 21.07 -24.75
N PRO A 22 -13.28 20.00 -24.08
CA PRO A 22 -13.62 20.06 -22.66
C PRO A 22 -12.41 20.56 -21.87
N LEU A 23 -12.57 21.69 -21.19
CA LEU A 23 -11.53 22.35 -20.41
C LEU A 23 -11.55 21.74 -19.00
N ALA A 24 -10.49 20.98 -18.70
CA ALA A 24 -10.04 20.48 -17.40
C ALA A 24 -11.03 20.52 -16.21
N LEU A 25 -11.36 19.32 -15.70
CA LEU A 25 -12.02 19.11 -14.41
C LEU A 25 -11.29 19.88 -13.29
N GLY A 26 -11.91 20.94 -12.78
CA GLY A 26 -11.47 21.63 -11.58
C GLY A 26 -12.15 21.03 -10.37
N THR A 27 -11.53 20.03 -9.71
CA THR A 27 -12.01 19.54 -8.41
C THR A 27 -11.62 20.55 -7.32
N THR A 28 -12.55 21.38 -6.84
CA THR A 28 -12.33 22.20 -5.64
C THR A 28 -12.89 21.48 -4.41
N ASN A 29 -12.01 20.87 -3.60
CA ASN A 29 -12.39 20.34 -2.29
C ASN A 29 -12.43 21.48 -1.26
N VAL A 30 -13.63 21.91 -0.86
CA VAL A 30 -13.80 22.77 0.32
C VAL A 30 -14.05 21.87 1.52
N VAL A 31 -13.05 21.69 2.39
CA VAL A 31 -13.20 20.89 3.62
C VAL A 31 -13.44 21.84 4.80
N ALA A 32 -14.68 21.92 5.25
CA ALA A 32 -15.03 22.56 6.51
C ALA A 32 -15.85 21.59 7.37
N GLY A 33 -15.36 21.25 8.57
CA GLY A 33 -16.13 20.50 9.58
C GLY A 33 -16.46 19.05 9.25
N GLY A 34 -15.67 18.37 8.40
CA GLY A 34 -15.99 17.02 7.95
C GLY A 34 -17.14 16.98 6.94
N VAL A 35 -17.47 18.08 6.30
CA VAL A 35 -18.29 18.08 5.08
C VAL A 35 -17.33 18.32 3.92
N ALA A 36 -17.44 17.51 2.87
CA ALA A 36 -16.68 17.67 1.65
C ALA A 36 -17.64 17.72 0.47
N ASP A 37 -17.64 18.86 -0.21
CA ASP A 37 -18.35 19.05 -1.48
C ASP A 37 -17.35 18.77 -2.62
N GLU A 38 -17.71 17.80 -3.47
CA GLU A 38 -16.99 17.47 -4.70
C GLU A 38 -17.79 18.02 -5.87
N VAL A 39 -17.17 18.91 -6.64
CA VAL A 39 -17.86 19.72 -7.65
C VAL A 39 -17.28 19.42 -9.03
N HIS A 40 -18.15 19.16 -9.99
CA HIS A 40 -17.84 18.97 -11.40
C HIS A 40 -18.55 20.04 -12.23
N VAL A 41 -17.81 20.77 -13.05
CA VAL A 41 -18.34 21.88 -13.86
C VAL A 41 -18.08 21.62 -15.33
N GLU A 42 -19.11 21.72 -16.15
CA GLU A 42 -19.02 21.63 -17.61
C GLU A 42 -19.69 22.83 -18.26
N THR A 43 -19.09 23.33 -19.34
CA THR A 43 -19.63 24.47 -20.09
C THR A 43 -19.89 24.06 -21.52
N PHE A 44 -20.98 24.56 -22.09
CA PHE A 44 -21.40 24.21 -23.44
C PHE A 44 -22.08 25.39 -24.13
N ALA A 45 -22.13 25.36 -25.46
CA ALA A 45 -22.86 26.35 -26.25
C ALA A 45 -24.22 25.80 -26.69
N PHE A 46 -25.28 26.61 -26.67
CA PHE A 46 -26.56 26.21 -27.25
C PHE A 46 -26.54 26.51 -28.76
N PRO A 47 -26.85 25.53 -29.62
CA PRO A 47 -26.95 25.77 -31.04
C PRO A 47 -28.15 26.68 -31.39
N LEU A 48 -28.04 27.42 -32.50
CA LEU A 48 -29.14 28.22 -33.08
C LEU A 48 -30.31 27.36 -33.61
N ALA A 49 -30.11 26.04 -33.65
CA ALA A 49 -31.14 25.05 -33.89
C ALA A 49 -31.20 24.13 -32.67
N PRO A 50 -32.36 23.49 -32.36
CA PRO A 50 -32.46 22.53 -31.27
C PRO A 50 -31.32 21.52 -31.26
N GLY A 51 -30.60 21.44 -30.14
CA GLY A 51 -29.51 20.51 -29.94
C GLY A 51 -29.72 19.68 -28.68
N ALA A 52 -29.37 18.41 -28.77
CA ALA A 52 -29.17 17.55 -27.62
C ALA A 52 -27.68 17.23 -27.51
N ILE A 53 -27.12 17.38 -26.32
CA ILE A 53 -25.77 16.95 -25.98
C ILE A 53 -25.86 16.05 -24.76
N THR A 54 -24.95 15.09 -24.68
CA THR A 54 -24.78 14.27 -23.47
C THR A 54 -23.45 14.67 -22.85
N LEU A 55 -23.49 15.13 -21.61
CA LEU A 55 -22.31 15.43 -20.81
C LEU A 55 -22.00 14.21 -19.93
N THR A 56 -20.74 13.81 -19.89
CA THR A 56 -20.30 12.61 -19.19
C THR A 56 -19.39 13.03 -18.03
N LEU A 57 -19.91 12.91 -16.81
CA LEU A 57 -19.20 13.26 -15.58
C LEU A 57 -18.85 12.00 -14.77
N PRO A 58 -17.89 12.03 -13.86
CA PRO A 58 -17.66 10.90 -12.96
C PRO A 58 -18.81 10.75 -11.95
N ARG A 59 -19.08 9.51 -11.57
CA ARG A 59 -19.86 9.21 -10.37
C ARG A 59 -19.10 9.60 -9.12
N PHE A 60 -19.83 9.73 -8.01
CA PHE A 60 -19.23 9.94 -6.69
C PHE A 60 -18.36 8.73 -6.29
N ASP A 61 -17.09 9.02 -6.01
CA ASP A 61 -16.15 8.06 -5.44
C ASP A 61 -16.25 8.08 -3.90
N ASP A 62 -16.83 7.01 -3.35
CA ASP A 62 -16.94 6.80 -1.91
C ASP A 62 -15.63 6.39 -1.24
N GLN A 63 -14.54 6.27 -2.02
CA GLN A 63 -13.21 5.85 -1.60
C GLN A 63 -13.23 4.51 -0.86
N GLY A 64 -14.04 3.57 -1.36
CA GLY A 64 -14.20 2.26 -0.73
C GLY A 64 -15.03 2.29 0.55
N GLY A 65 -15.77 3.38 0.79
CA GLY A 65 -16.63 3.57 1.95
C GLY A 65 -16.05 4.48 3.04
N ASP A 66 -15.03 5.28 2.73
CA ASP A 66 -14.49 6.31 3.63
C ASP A 66 -15.34 7.60 3.62
N ARG A 67 -16.17 7.80 2.60
CA ARG A 67 -17.09 8.93 2.48
C ARG A 67 -18.51 8.41 2.24
N VAL A 68 -19.49 9.08 2.85
CA VAL A 68 -20.93 8.78 2.68
C VAL A 68 -21.58 9.96 1.98
N LEU A 69 -22.06 9.73 0.76
CA LEU A 69 -22.84 10.71 -0.01
C LEU A 69 -24.12 11.07 0.76
N GLN A 70 -24.38 12.37 0.90
CA GLN A 70 -25.55 12.91 1.60
C GLN A 70 -26.54 13.54 0.65
N GLU A 71 -26.05 14.21 -0.40
CA GLU A 71 -26.87 14.97 -1.33
C GLU A 71 -26.14 15.09 -2.66
N VAL A 72 -26.92 15.10 -3.74
CA VAL A 72 -26.48 15.40 -5.09
C VAL A 72 -27.28 16.61 -5.55
N THR A 73 -26.58 17.64 -6.01
CA THR A 73 -27.18 18.86 -6.56
C THR A 73 -26.76 19.03 -8.00
N LEU A 74 -27.75 19.31 -8.85
CA LEU A 74 -27.57 19.64 -10.25
C LEU A 74 -27.96 21.10 -10.45
N ASP A 75 -26.98 21.95 -10.70
CA ASP A 75 -27.19 23.36 -11.04
C ASP A 75 -26.99 23.56 -12.54
N LEU A 76 -27.84 24.42 -13.11
CA LEU A 76 -27.82 24.77 -14.51
C LEU A 76 -27.91 26.29 -14.65
N ASP A 77 -26.91 26.89 -15.25
CA ASP A 77 -26.84 28.32 -15.54
C ASP A 77 -26.85 28.53 -17.05
N GLY A 78 -27.69 29.44 -17.53
CA GLY A 78 -27.78 29.83 -18.94
C GLY A 78 -27.45 31.30 -19.11
N GLN A 79 -26.73 31.62 -20.19
CA GLN A 79 -26.39 32.98 -20.58
C GLN A 79 -26.61 33.21 -22.07
N LEU A 80 -27.13 34.40 -22.42
CA LEU A 80 -27.22 34.92 -23.78
C LEU A 80 -26.46 36.24 -23.86
N THR A 81 -25.65 36.41 -24.91
CA THR A 81 -24.95 37.67 -25.19
C THR A 81 -25.04 38.03 -26.66
N ALA A 82 -25.14 39.32 -26.99
CA ALA A 82 -25.09 39.82 -28.37
C ALA A 82 -24.81 41.34 -28.40
N ARG A 83 -24.17 41.84 -29.46
CA ARG A 83 -24.12 43.28 -29.74
C ARG A 83 -25.11 43.63 -30.84
N ILE A 84 -25.88 44.71 -30.64
CA ILE A 84 -26.95 45.06 -31.57
C ILE A 84 -26.81 46.51 -32.01
N THR A 85 -26.88 46.71 -33.31
CA THR A 85 -27.01 48.05 -33.91
C THR A 85 -28.19 48.06 -34.88
N ALA A 86 -28.80 49.22 -35.05
CA ALA A 86 -29.84 49.43 -36.05
C ALA A 86 -29.55 50.73 -36.81
N GLU A 87 -29.77 50.70 -38.12
CA GLU A 87 -29.59 51.83 -39.02
C GLU A 87 -30.81 51.96 -39.93
N ASN A 88 -31.53 53.08 -39.89
CA ASN A 88 -32.69 53.30 -40.76
C ASN A 88 -32.25 53.66 -42.18
N ASP A 89 -32.51 52.79 -43.15
CA ASP A 89 -32.14 53.02 -44.55
C ASP A 89 -33.23 53.78 -45.35
N SER A 90 -34.22 54.36 -44.66
CA SER A 90 -35.41 54.98 -45.26
C SER A 90 -35.58 56.44 -44.85
N ASP A 91 -36.21 57.22 -45.75
CA ASP A 91 -36.59 58.62 -45.50
C ASP A 91 -37.80 58.73 -44.53
N LEU A 92 -38.42 57.60 -44.17
CA LEU A 92 -39.55 57.56 -43.24
C LEU A 92 -39.07 57.70 -41.79
N PRO A 93 -39.71 58.55 -40.97
CA PRO A 93 -39.34 58.73 -39.57
C PRO A 93 -39.75 57.53 -38.70
N ALA A 94 -38.83 57.11 -37.82
CA ALA A 94 -39.04 56.26 -36.65
C ALA A 94 -39.80 54.93 -36.91
N PRO A 95 -39.21 53.98 -37.66
CA PRO A 95 -39.77 52.65 -37.73
C PRO A 95 -39.75 51.97 -36.34
N GLU A 96 -40.89 51.41 -35.93
CA GLU A 96 -41.01 50.64 -34.69
C GLU A 96 -40.73 49.15 -34.96
N PHE A 97 -39.72 48.63 -34.26
CA PHE A 97 -39.41 47.21 -34.26
C PHE A 97 -39.08 46.73 -32.85
N ALA A 98 -39.28 45.43 -32.62
CA ALA A 98 -38.87 44.77 -31.39
C ALA A 98 -38.01 43.55 -31.72
N LEU A 99 -36.92 43.41 -30.96
CA LEU A 99 -36.02 42.28 -30.99
C LEU A 99 -36.20 41.48 -29.69
N ASN A 100 -36.54 40.21 -29.83
CA ASN A 100 -36.58 39.27 -28.71
C ASN A 100 -35.42 38.29 -28.87
N PHE A 101 -34.62 38.13 -27.82
CA PHE A 101 -33.65 37.04 -27.69
C PHE A 101 -34.19 36.08 -26.66
N ALA A 102 -34.25 34.81 -27.02
CA ALA A 102 -34.78 33.79 -26.14
C ALA A 102 -34.00 32.50 -26.32
N GLY A 103 -33.77 31.83 -25.21
CA GLY A 103 -33.21 30.50 -25.18
C GLY A 103 -33.77 29.72 -24.01
N PHE A 104 -33.77 28.41 -24.13
CA PHE A 104 -34.03 27.55 -23.00
C PHE A 104 -33.15 26.31 -23.05
N MET A 105 -32.99 25.71 -21.88
CA MET A 105 -32.19 24.54 -21.68
C MET A 105 -32.78 23.66 -20.59
N THR A 106 -32.57 22.36 -20.73
CA THR A 106 -32.87 21.37 -19.70
C THR A 106 -31.66 20.51 -19.45
N ALA A 107 -31.52 20.02 -18.22
CA ALA A 107 -30.57 18.97 -17.89
C ALA A 107 -31.29 17.89 -17.07
N ASP A 108 -31.16 16.64 -17.49
CA ASP A 108 -31.81 15.49 -16.88
C ASP A 108 -30.75 14.48 -16.41
N LEU A 109 -30.80 14.13 -15.13
CA LEU A 109 -29.86 13.24 -14.47
C LEU A 109 -30.55 12.35 -13.44
N ARG A 110 -30.86 11.10 -13.80
CA ARG A 110 -31.34 10.05 -12.88
C ARG A 110 -32.42 10.52 -11.89
N GLY A 111 -33.41 11.27 -12.38
CA GLY A 111 -34.52 11.77 -11.57
C GLY A 111 -34.36 13.20 -11.05
N LEU A 112 -33.19 13.81 -11.22
CA LEU A 112 -33.02 15.26 -11.17
C LEU A 112 -33.34 15.87 -12.53
N SER A 113 -34.05 16.99 -12.55
CA SER A 113 -34.34 17.72 -13.78
C SER A 113 -34.35 19.23 -13.54
N THR A 114 -33.60 19.98 -14.34
CA THR A 114 -33.59 21.45 -14.29
C THR A 114 -34.10 22.04 -15.60
N PHE A 115 -34.72 23.22 -15.52
CA PHE A 115 -35.17 23.99 -16.67
C PHE A 115 -34.79 25.46 -16.48
N VAL A 116 -34.08 26.01 -17.46
CA VAL A 116 -33.70 27.43 -17.47
C VAL A 116 -34.22 28.05 -18.75
N ALA A 117 -34.88 29.21 -18.63
CA ALA A 117 -35.25 30.06 -19.74
C ALA A 117 -34.56 31.42 -19.59
N VAL A 118 -33.83 31.83 -20.62
CA VAL A 118 -33.14 33.12 -20.68
C VAL A 118 -33.80 33.96 -21.76
N THR A 119 -34.27 35.16 -21.40
CA THR A 119 -34.96 36.05 -22.34
C THR A 119 -34.50 37.49 -22.19
N VAL A 120 -34.35 38.18 -23.32
CA VAL A 120 -34.08 39.62 -23.40
C VAL A 120 -35.01 40.23 -24.44
N ASP A 121 -35.75 41.25 -24.02
CA ASP A 121 -36.61 42.02 -24.91
C ASP A 121 -36.01 43.41 -25.15
N LEU A 122 -36.00 43.81 -26.42
CA LEU A 122 -35.57 45.12 -26.86
C LEU A 122 -36.65 45.76 -27.70
N THR A 123 -37.08 46.94 -27.28
CA THR A 123 -37.94 47.81 -28.07
C THR A 123 -37.09 48.93 -28.66
N SER A 124 -37.21 49.17 -29.97
CA SER A 124 -36.47 50.23 -30.64
C SER A 124 -36.80 51.59 -30.01
N PRO A 125 -35.80 52.46 -29.73
CA PRO A 125 -36.07 53.83 -29.26
C PRO A 125 -36.60 54.75 -30.37
N GLY A 126 -36.79 54.23 -31.60
CA GLY A 126 -37.06 55.01 -32.81
C GLY A 126 -35.76 55.54 -33.41
N VAL A 127 -35.38 55.03 -34.58
CA VAL A 127 -34.25 55.55 -35.37
C VAL A 127 -34.76 56.60 -36.38
N GLY A 128 -34.07 57.74 -36.50
CA GLY A 128 -34.44 58.84 -37.38
C GLY A 128 -34.37 58.48 -38.88
N PRO A 129 -34.84 59.34 -39.79
CA PRO A 129 -34.71 59.13 -41.24
C PRO A 129 -33.25 59.07 -41.68
N THR A 130 -32.98 58.34 -42.77
CA THR A 130 -31.62 58.16 -43.30
C THR A 130 -30.91 59.49 -43.58
N ASP A 131 -29.64 59.61 -43.20
CA ASP A 131 -28.77 60.72 -43.60
C ASP A 131 -27.82 60.35 -44.75
N GLY A 132 -27.87 59.08 -45.19
CA GLY A 132 -27.06 58.52 -46.26
C GLY A 132 -25.64 58.14 -45.87
N VAL A 133 -25.25 58.25 -44.59
CA VAL A 133 -23.92 57.97 -44.06
C VAL A 133 -23.95 56.80 -43.07
N ALA A 134 -23.52 55.63 -43.57
CA ALA A 134 -23.47 54.38 -42.82
C ALA A 134 -22.90 54.51 -41.40
N GLY A 135 -23.66 54.07 -40.39
CA GLY A 135 -23.25 53.98 -38.99
C GLY A 135 -23.14 55.31 -38.27
N SER A 136 -23.83 56.35 -38.73
CA SER A 136 -23.79 57.68 -38.13
C SER A 136 -25.18 58.33 -38.09
N GLY A 137 -25.26 59.57 -37.63
CA GLY A 137 -26.51 60.32 -37.70
C GLY A 137 -27.59 59.90 -36.70
N PRO A 138 -28.79 60.50 -36.82
CA PRO A 138 -29.96 60.14 -36.02
C PRO A 138 -30.63 58.83 -36.49
N ASP A 139 -30.29 58.33 -37.67
CA ASP A 139 -30.72 57.05 -38.26
C ASP A 139 -30.00 55.84 -37.70
N PHE A 140 -28.87 56.01 -37.00
CA PHE A 140 -28.13 54.94 -36.36
C PHE A 140 -28.35 54.88 -34.84
N TYR A 141 -28.52 53.67 -34.29
CA TYR A 141 -28.55 53.42 -32.85
C TYR A 141 -27.73 52.17 -32.49
N ASP A 142 -26.81 52.32 -31.54
CA ASP A 142 -26.05 51.22 -30.94
C ASP A 142 -26.65 50.87 -29.58
N PHE A 143 -27.22 49.67 -29.47
CA PHE A 143 -27.81 49.16 -28.23
C PHE A 143 -26.75 48.64 -27.25
N GLY A 144 -25.48 48.60 -27.66
CA GLY A 144 -24.38 48.05 -26.87
C GLY A 144 -24.40 46.53 -26.79
N SER A 145 -23.72 46.01 -25.77
CA SER A 145 -23.76 44.58 -25.42
C SER A 145 -25.02 44.30 -24.62
N MET A 146 -25.76 43.31 -25.06
CA MET A 146 -26.89 42.75 -24.36
C MET A 146 -26.46 41.45 -23.71
N ASP A 147 -26.81 41.29 -22.43
CA ASP A 147 -26.47 40.13 -21.63
C ASP A 147 -27.68 39.75 -20.78
N ALA A 148 -28.08 38.49 -20.79
CA ALA A 148 -29.00 37.93 -19.81
C ALA A 148 -28.52 36.59 -19.32
N ALA A 149 -28.86 36.31 -18.06
CA ALA A 149 -28.61 35.04 -17.43
C ALA A 149 -29.82 34.60 -16.61
N ALA A 150 -29.99 33.29 -16.51
CA ALA A 150 -30.93 32.67 -15.58
C ALA A 150 -30.32 31.36 -15.08
N SER A 151 -30.79 30.89 -13.92
CA SER A 151 -30.30 29.68 -13.30
C SER A 151 -31.43 28.86 -12.70
N ALA A 152 -31.21 27.55 -12.61
CA ALA A 152 -32.09 26.60 -11.95
C ALA A 152 -31.26 25.54 -11.25
N SER A 153 -31.82 24.97 -10.19
CA SER A 153 -31.16 23.96 -9.37
C SER A 153 -32.19 22.90 -8.99
N ASP A 154 -31.75 21.65 -8.96
CA ASP A 154 -32.50 20.52 -8.42
C ASP A 154 -31.57 19.64 -7.59
N ALA A 155 -32.08 19.07 -6.50
CA ALA A 155 -31.26 18.31 -5.55
C ALA A 155 -32.01 17.10 -4.99
N THR A 156 -31.26 16.04 -4.69
CA THR A 156 -31.77 14.84 -4.04
C THR A 156 -30.87 14.40 -2.91
N ALA A 157 -31.48 14.02 -1.79
CA ALA A 157 -30.85 13.36 -0.65
C ALA A 157 -31.37 11.91 -0.46
N ILE A 158 -32.12 11.41 -1.44
CA ILE A 158 -32.72 10.07 -1.43
C ILE A 158 -32.29 9.28 -2.67
N SER A 159 -32.33 7.95 -2.59
CA SER A 159 -31.98 7.06 -3.71
C SER A 159 -30.60 7.34 -4.31
N LEU A 160 -29.62 7.70 -3.47
CA LEU A 160 -28.29 8.14 -3.88
C LEU A 160 -27.43 7.05 -4.54
N GLY A 161 -27.85 5.78 -4.48
CA GLY A 161 -27.08 4.65 -4.99
C GLY A 161 -26.75 4.74 -6.49
N ASP A 162 -27.58 5.39 -7.29
CA ASP A 162 -27.36 5.55 -8.74
C ASP A 162 -26.18 6.49 -9.07
N PHE A 163 -25.78 7.33 -8.11
CA PHE A 163 -24.72 8.32 -8.24
C PHE A 163 -23.36 7.81 -7.74
N ILE A 164 -23.31 6.64 -7.09
CA ILE A 164 -22.10 6.10 -6.45
C ILE A 164 -21.47 5.02 -7.33
N GLY A 165 -20.15 4.99 -7.38
CA GLY A 165 -19.38 3.86 -7.90
C GLY A 165 -18.40 4.24 -9.01
N VAL A 166 -17.83 3.22 -9.65
CA VAL A 166 -16.82 3.42 -10.69
C VAL A 166 -17.43 3.72 -12.05
N GLY A 167 -16.79 4.64 -12.78
CA GLY A 167 -17.17 4.99 -14.16
C GLY A 167 -18.08 6.22 -14.25
N PRO A 168 -18.48 6.58 -15.47
CA PRO A 168 -19.19 7.82 -15.70
C PRO A 168 -20.70 7.75 -15.39
N ILE A 169 -21.28 8.93 -15.22
CA ILE A 169 -22.70 9.21 -15.25
C ILE A 169 -22.98 10.22 -16.38
N ASP A 170 -23.94 9.89 -17.22
CA ASP A 170 -24.34 10.71 -18.34
C ASP A 170 -25.50 11.63 -17.94
N ILE A 171 -25.42 12.88 -18.38
CA ILE A 171 -26.42 13.91 -18.20
C ILE A 171 -26.90 14.34 -19.58
N ASP A 172 -28.19 14.19 -19.82
CA ASP A 172 -28.80 14.59 -21.08
C ASP A 172 -29.19 16.05 -20.99
N VAL A 173 -28.63 16.85 -21.90
CA VAL A 173 -28.85 18.29 -21.95
C VAL A 173 -29.51 18.64 -23.27
N PHE A 174 -30.66 19.29 -23.18
CA PHE A 174 -31.32 19.89 -24.33
C PHE A 174 -31.16 21.40 -24.30
N ALA A 175 -30.95 21.99 -25.47
CA ALA A 175 -30.35 23.29 -25.62
C ALA A 175 -30.86 23.98 -26.89
N THR A 176 -31.47 25.15 -26.77
CA THR A 176 -31.79 25.98 -27.94
C THR A 176 -31.77 27.47 -27.59
N GLY A 177 -31.28 28.27 -28.52
CA GLY A 177 -31.27 29.73 -28.41
C GLY A 177 -31.51 30.38 -29.76
N GLY A 178 -32.11 31.56 -29.76
CA GLY A 178 -32.35 32.30 -30.99
C GLY A 178 -32.84 33.70 -30.72
N PHE A 179 -33.16 34.38 -31.80
CA PHE A 179 -33.74 35.71 -31.77
C PHE A 179 -34.84 35.84 -32.79
N ALA A 180 -35.80 36.71 -32.51
CA ALA A 180 -36.91 37.04 -33.38
C ALA A 180 -37.03 38.56 -33.52
N LEU A 181 -37.30 39.00 -34.75
CA LEU A 181 -37.66 40.38 -35.06
C LEU A 181 -39.17 40.45 -35.29
N SER A 182 -39.80 41.49 -34.75
CA SER A 182 -41.20 41.83 -35.00
C SER A 182 -41.36 43.33 -35.24
N GLY A 183 -42.47 43.73 -35.87
CA GLY A 183 -42.74 45.13 -36.25
C GLY A 183 -42.52 45.39 -37.74
N THR A 184 -42.45 46.67 -38.11
CA THR A 184 -42.27 47.11 -39.49
C THR A 184 -41.17 48.15 -39.54
N THR A 185 -40.10 47.84 -40.26
CA THR A 185 -38.93 48.71 -40.36
C THR A 185 -38.24 48.52 -41.70
N ASP A 186 -37.68 49.60 -42.23
CA ASP A 186 -36.71 49.58 -43.33
C ASP A 186 -35.26 49.65 -42.80
N ALA A 187 -35.07 49.52 -41.49
CA ALA A 187 -33.75 49.55 -40.88
C ALA A 187 -32.93 48.29 -41.15
N THR A 188 -31.65 48.46 -41.46
CA THR A 188 -30.63 47.42 -41.35
C THR A 188 -30.34 47.17 -39.87
N ILE A 189 -30.68 45.97 -39.40
CA ILE A 189 -30.40 45.52 -38.03
C ILE A 189 -29.21 44.57 -38.07
N THR A 190 -28.18 44.89 -37.30
CA THR A 190 -27.00 44.03 -37.12
C THR A 190 -27.08 43.38 -35.74
N VAL A 191 -27.06 42.05 -35.71
CA VAL A 191 -26.84 41.25 -34.50
C VAL A 191 -25.46 40.63 -34.65
N ASP A 192 -24.49 41.17 -33.93
CA ASP A 192 -23.10 40.74 -33.96
C ASP A 192 -22.75 39.92 -32.71
N GLY A 193 -21.92 38.89 -32.89
CA GLY A 193 -21.41 38.08 -31.79
C GLY A 193 -22.46 37.39 -30.92
N PHE A 194 -23.65 37.04 -31.46
CA PHE A 194 -24.64 36.29 -30.69
C PHE A 194 -24.03 34.99 -30.15
N SER A 195 -24.00 34.87 -28.83
CA SER A 195 -23.51 33.70 -28.10
C SER A 195 -24.57 33.26 -27.10
N ALA A 196 -24.76 31.96 -27.03
CA ALA A 196 -25.67 31.31 -26.11
C ALA A 196 -24.87 30.19 -25.43
N SER A 197 -24.69 30.26 -24.11
CA SER A 197 -23.85 29.32 -23.37
C SER A 197 -24.46 28.86 -22.06
N GLY A 198 -24.29 27.58 -21.76
CA GLY A 198 -24.70 26.95 -20.52
C GLY A 198 -23.51 26.55 -19.67
N GLN A 199 -23.69 26.57 -18.36
CA GLN A 199 -22.82 25.92 -17.39
C GLN A 199 -23.65 24.94 -16.58
N LEU A 200 -23.17 23.71 -16.50
CA LEU A 200 -23.72 22.66 -15.67
C LEU A 200 -22.77 22.42 -14.51
N THR A 201 -23.29 22.43 -13.30
CA THR A 201 -22.52 22.11 -12.09
C THR A 201 -23.18 20.93 -11.38
N LEU A 202 -22.43 19.84 -11.24
CA LEU A 202 -22.82 18.67 -10.47
C LEU A 202 -22.05 18.66 -9.16
N THR A 203 -22.76 18.77 -8.04
CA THR A 203 -22.16 18.80 -6.71
C THR A 203 -22.55 17.56 -5.93
N TYR A 204 -21.55 16.83 -5.44
CA TYR A 204 -21.71 15.74 -4.49
C TYR A 204 -21.32 16.20 -3.10
N ARG A 205 -22.29 16.29 -2.20
CA ARG A 205 -22.05 16.60 -0.78
C ARG A 205 -21.87 15.33 0.02
N SER A 206 -20.75 15.22 0.72
CA SER A 206 -20.38 14.00 1.46
C SER A 206 -19.90 14.29 2.89
N LEU A 207 -20.04 13.30 3.77
CA LEU A 207 -19.45 13.27 5.11
C LEU A 207 -18.46 12.10 5.23
N PRO A 208 -17.43 12.16 6.08
CA PRO A 208 -16.65 11.00 6.48
C PRO A 208 -17.55 9.90 7.00
N ALA A 209 -17.22 8.66 6.64
CA ALA A 209 -17.89 7.50 7.22
C ALA A 209 -17.68 7.45 8.74
N PRO A 210 -18.74 7.14 9.52
CA PRO A 210 -18.61 7.02 10.96
C PRO A 210 -17.63 5.89 11.30
N PRO A 211 -16.74 6.09 12.29
CA PRO A 211 -15.80 5.06 12.69
C PRO A 211 -16.55 3.87 13.29
N ILE A 212 -16.05 2.67 13.00
CA ILE A 212 -16.50 1.40 13.56
C ILE A 212 -15.37 0.77 14.36
N ALA A 213 -15.70 -0.16 15.26
CA ALA A 213 -14.70 -1.03 15.85
C ALA A 213 -14.15 -1.98 14.78
N CYS A 214 -12.83 -1.98 14.62
CA CYS A 214 -12.09 -2.83 13.71
C CYS A 214 -11.21 -3.80 14.49
N CYS A 215 -11.48 -5.10 14.37
CA CYS A 215 -10.60 -6.13 14.91
C CYS A 215 -9.49 -6.43 13.91
N LEU A 216 -8.26 -6.06 14.27
CA LEU A 216 -7.09 -6.34 13.48
C LEU A 216 -6.64 -7.81 13.67
N PRO A 217 -5.89 -8.39 12.71
CA PRO A 217 -5.34 -9.74 12.83
C PRO A 217 -4.47 -9.95 14.08
N THR A 218 -3.92 -8.88 14.65
CA THR A 218 -3.14 -8.90 15.90
C THR A 218 -3.98 -9.09 17.16
N GLY A 219 -5.31 -9.08 17.06
CA GLY A 219 -6.22 -9.05 18.20
C GLY A 219 -6.43 -7.64 18.78
N ALA A 220 -5.75 -6.62 18.24
CA ALA A 220 -5.99 -5.23 18.63
C ALA A 220 -7.31 -4.73 18.05
N CYS A 221 -8.02 -3.91 18.83
CA CYS A 221 -9.19 -3.17 18.36
C CYS A 221 -8.82 -1.70 18.09
N THR A 222 -9.23 -1.17 16.93
CA THR A 222 -9.08 0.26 16.60
C THR A 222 -10.40 0.85 16.12
N MET A 223 -10.60 2.16 16.31
CA MET A 223 -11.76 2.89 15.78
C MET A 223 -11.37 3.56 14.47
N VAL A 224 -11.80 2.99 13.35
CA VAL A 224 -11.50 3.46 11.99
C VAL A 224 -12.72 3.28 11.08
N SER A 225 -12.72 3.84 9.89
CA SER A 225 -13.77 3.56 8.89
C SER A 225 -13.78 2.09 8.49
N GLY A 226 -14.89 1.62 7.92
CA GLY A 226 -14.99 0.25 7.40
C GLY A 226 -13.97 -0.04 6.29
N ALA A 227 -13.73 0.93 5.39
CA ALA A 227 -12.77 0.79 4.30
C ALA A 227 -11.33 0.66 4.84
N THR A 228 -10.94 1.54 5.77
CA THR A 228 -9.63 1.48 6.43
C THR A 228 -9.45 0.17 7.20
N CYS A 229 -10.51 -0.33 7.83
CA CYS A 229 -10.49 -1.60 8.53
C CYS A 229 -10.17 -2.76 7.58
N LEU A 230 -10.91 -2.85 6.47
CA LEU A 230 -10.70 -3.88 5.45
C LEU A 230 -9.31 -3.77 4.82
N GLY A 231 -8.86 -2.54 4.51
CA GLY A 231 -7.51 -2.27 3.98
C GLY A 231 -6.38 -2.69 4.92
N SER A 232 -6.63 -2.70 6.23
CA SER A 232 -5.71 -3.19 7.25
C SER A 232 -5.79 -4.71 7.48
N GLY A 233 -6.57 -5.44 6.67
CA GLY A 233 -6.84 -6.87 6.86
C GLY A 233 -7.70 -7.18 8.09
N GLY A 234 -8.36 -6.17 8.65
CA GLY A 234 -9.20 -6.31 9.83
C GLY A 234 -10.65 -6.67 9.51
N VAL A 235 -11.39 -7.05 10.55
CA VAL A 235 -12.82 -7.37 10.49
C VAL A 235 -13.61 -6.31 11.25
N GLY A 236 -14.39 -5.52 10.50
CA GLY A 236 -15.26 -4.48 11.05
C GLY A 236 -16.47 -5.07 11.78
N GLN A 237 -16.87 -4.46 12.89
CA GLN A 237 -17.98 -4.93 13.74
C GLN A 237 -19.31 -4.21 13.47
N GLY A 238 -19.40 -3.49 12.35
CA GLY A 238 -20.60 -2.76 11.93
C GLY A 238 -20.77 -1.38 12.57
N THR A 239 -21.73 -0.62 12.05
CA THR A 239 -22.00 0.76 12.48
C THR A 239 -22.45 0.83 13.94
N GLY A 240 -21.91 1.78 14.70
CA GLY A 240 -22.24 1.97 16.13
C GLY A 240 -21.47 1.05 17.09
N SER A 241 -20.64 0.14 16.57
CA SER A 241 -19.72 -0.65 17.38
C SER A 241 -18.62 0.24 17.99
N THR A 242 -18.15 -0.13 19.18
CA THR A 242 -17.01 0.52 19.85
C THR A 242 -16.04 -0.53 20.37
N CYS A 243 -14.75 -0.20 20.45
CA CYS A 243 -13.76 -1.13 20.98
C CYS A 243 -13.97 -1.52 22.45
N GLY A 244 -14.74 -0.74 23.23
CA GLY A 244 -15.10 -1.11 24.59
C GLY A 244 -16.15 -2.21 24.69
N GLY A 245 -16.96 -2.42 23.64
CA GLY A 245 -18.01 -3.44 23.59
C GLY A 245 -17.67 -4.65 22.71
N VAL A 246 -16.48 -4.68 22.11
CA VAL A 246 -16.03 -5.71 21.18
C VAL A 246 -14.84 -6.43 21.77
N THR A 247 -14.87 -7.77 21.73
CA THR A 247 -13.71 -8.59 22.03
C THR A 247 -13.11 -9.09 20.73
N CYS A 248 -11.92 -8.59 20.40
CA CYS A 248 -11.16 -9.08 19.26
C CYS A 248 -10.33 -10.30 19.70
N PRO A 249 -10.55 -11.49 19.11
CA PRO A 249 -9.77 -12.67 19.46
C PRO A 249 -8.29 -12.41 19.18
N ALA A 250 -7.45 -12.60 20.18
CA ALA A 250 -6.00 -12.60 19.98
C ALA A 250 -5.63 -13.82 19.13
N PRO A 251 -4.70 -13.68 18.17
CA PRO A 251 -4.26 -14.82 17.37
C PRO A 251 -3.56 -15.84 18.26
N VAL A 252 -3.93 -17.12 18.09
CA VAL A 252 -3.38 -18.25 18.84
C VAL A 252 -2.54 -19.13 17.92
N GLY A 253 -1.65 -19.91 18.52
CA GLY A 253 -0.78 -20.84 17.80
C GLY A 253 -0.10 -21.81 18.75
N ALA A 254 0.68 -22.74 18.20
CA ALA A 254 1.43 -23.72 18.97
C ALA A 254 2.47 -23.04 19.87
N CYS A 255 2.38 -23.34 21.16
CA CYS A 255 3.39 -23.05 22.16
C CYS A 255 4.07 -24.33 22.61
N CYS A 256 5.37 -24.44 22.33
CA CYS A 256 6.21 -25.57 22.72
C CYS A 256 6.80 -25.32 24.10
N LEU A 257 6.28 -26.03 25.09
CA LEU A 257 6.66 -25.90 26.49
C LEU A 257 7.94 -26.70 26.81
N PRO A 258 8.70 -26.28 27.83
CA PRO A 258 9.78 -27.10 28.38
C PRO A 258 9.28 -28.50 28.74
N GLY A 259 10.00 -29.54 28.31
CA GLY A 259 9.59 -30.95 28.49
C GLY A 259 8.76 -31.55 27.36
N GLY A 260 8.60 -30.84 26.23
CA GLY A 260 8.03 -31.39 24.99
C GLY A 260 6.50 -31.33 24.89
N GLY A 261 5.83 -30.65 25.83
CA GLY A 261 4.39 -30.38 25.74
C GLY A 261 4.07 -29.34 24.67
N CYS A 262 2.93 -29.47 24.00
CA CYS A 262 2.41 -28.46 23.07
C CYS A 262 1.00 -28.05 23.47
N THR A 263 0.75 -26.74 23.49
CA THR A 263 -0.59 -26.18 23.74
C THR A 263 -0.87 -25.02 22.79
N ILE A 264 -2.15 -24.79 22.44
CA ILE A 264 -2.56 -23.65 21.61
C ILE A 264 -2.90 -22.48 22.53
N MET A 265 -2.15 -21.39 22.43
CA MET A 265 -2.35 -20.17 23.22
C MET A 265 -1.86 -18.94 22.45
N THR A 266 -2.02 -17.75 23.00
CA THR A 266 -1.44 -16.52 22.43
C THR A 266 0.08 -16.50 22.62
N GLY A 267 0.81 -15.74 21.80
CA GLY A 267 2.26 -15.60 21.94
C GLY A 267 2.68 -15.09 23.33
N GLY A 268 1.94 -14.13 23.88
CA GLY A 268 2.22 -13.60 25.23
C GLY A 268 1.99 -14.61 26.36
N GLU A 269 0.98 -15.47 26.24
CA GLU A 269 0.78 -16.59 27.17
C GLU A 269 1.89 -17.64 27.04
N CYS A 270 2.41 -17.84 25.82
CA CYS A 270 3.50 -18.77 25.56
C CYS A 270 4.81 -18.32 26.21
N ASP A 271 5.17 -17.05 26.03
CA ASP A 271 6.34 -16.45 26.66
C ASP A 271 6.23 -16.50 28.20
N ALA A 272 5.04 -16.20 28.74
CA ALA A 272 4.77 -16.29 30.18
C ALA A 272 4.87 -17.72 30.72
N SER A 273 4.63 -18.72 29.88
CA SER A 273 4.76 -20.16 30.20
C SER A 273 6.18 -20.69 29.98
N GLY A 274 7.14 -19.84 29.56
CA GLY A 274 8.51 -20.24 29.27
C GLY A 274 8.65 -21.14 28.04
N GLY A 275 7.66 -21.10 27.13
CA GLY A 275 7.66 -21.88 25.90
C GLY A 275 8.20 -21.12 24.69
N ILE A 276 8.31 -21.82 23.57
CA ILE A 276 8.66 -21.26 22.25
C ILE A 276 7.38 -21.19 21.43
N TYR A 277 7.02 -19.98 20.97
CA TYR A 277 5.86 -19.77 20.12
C TYR A 277 6.20 -20.01 18.64
N GLU A 278 5.54 -20.98 18.02
CA GLU A 278 5.84 -21.42 16.64
C GLU A 278 5.17 -20.54 15.57
N GLY A 279 4.33 -19.58 15.98
CA GLY A 279 3.62 -18.66 15.10
C GLY A 279 2.11 -18.86 15.11
N HIS A 280 1.38 -17.88 14.56
CA HIS A 280 -0.08 -17.89 14.48
C HIS A 280 -0.60 -19.01 13.58
N ASP A 281 -1.74 -19.60 13.95
CA ASP A 281 -2.41 -20.69 13.23
C ASP A 281 -1.55 -21.95 13.01
N VAL A 282 -0.41 -22.07 13.69
CA VAL A 282 0.40 -23.29 13.69
C VAL A 282 -0.24 -24.31 14.62
N PRO A 283 -0.65 -25.49 14.14
CA PRO A 283 -1.21 -26.53 14.98
C PRO A 283 -0.12 -27.20 15.82
N CYS A 284 -0.50 -27.76 16.96
CA CYS A 284 0.39 -28.63 17.72
C CYS A 284 0.70 -29.91 16.93
N GLY A 285 1.94 -30.04 16.45
CA GLY A 285 2.36 -31.22 15.70
C GLY A 285 3.86 -31.36 15.43
N GLY A 286 4.68 -30.41 15.90
CA GLY A 286 6.11 -30.37 15.58
C GLY A 286 6.97 -29.73 16.64
N CYS A 287 6.54 -29.72 17.91
CA CYS A 287 7.43 -29.23 18.97
C CYS A 287 8.69 -30.09 18.97
N PRO A 288 9.88 -29.49 18.80
CA PRO A 288 11.11 -30.22 18.94
C PRO A 288 11.12 -30.79 20.35
N VAL A 289 10.95 -32.11 20.46
CA VAL A 289 11.25 -32.80 21.71
C VAL A 289 12.72 -32.49 21.94
N ALA A 290 13.07 -31.89 23.09
CA ALA A 290 14.47 -31.72 23.45
C ALA A 290 15.15 -33.07 23.20
N ALA A 291 16.09 -33.10 22.27
CA ALA A 291 16.53 -34.35 21.70
C ALA A 291 17.40 -35.05 22.75
N ILE A 292 16.75 -35.95 23.50
CA ILE A 292 17.40 -36.66 24.60
C ILE A 292 18.44 -37.60 23.98
N GLY A 293 19.65 -37.50 24.50
CA GLY A 293 20.76 -38.38 24.17
C GLY A 293 21.45 -38.86 25.45
N ALA A 294 22.28 -39.88 25.32
CA ALA A 294 23.12 -40.31 26.42
C ALA A 294 24.14 -39.21 26.74
N CYS A 295 24.21 -38.80 28.00
CA CYS A 295 25.19 -37.86 28.51
C CYS A 295 26.25 -38.62 29.32
N CYS A 296 27.49 -38.64 28.85
CA CYS A 296 28.59 -39.29 29.54
C CYS A 296 29.35 -38.31 30.44
N PHE A 297 29.32 -38.55 31.74
CA PHE A 297 30.06 -37.75 32.71
C PHE A 297 31.50 -38.23 32.89
N PRO A 298 32.43 -37.37 33.35
CA PRO A 298 33.85 -37.72 33.49
C PRO A 298 34.12 -38.92 34.43
N ASP A 299 33.25 -39.15 35.42
CA ASP A 299 33.32 -40.27 36.36
C ASP A 299 32.83 -41.61 35.77
N GLY A 300 32.31 -41.60 34.54
CA GLY A 300 31.78 -42.76 33.84
C GLY A 300 30.29 -43.01 34.08
N THR A 301 29.60 -42.16 34.87
CA THR A 301 28.14 -42.20 34.97
C THR A 301 27.49 -41.71 33.67
N CYS A 302 26.25 -42.16 33.44
CA CYS A 302 25.49 -41.80 32.26
C CYS A 302 24.08 -41.36 32.66
N GLY A 303 23.61 -40.23 32.12
CA GLY A 303 22.21 -39.81 32.20
C GLY A 303 21.62 -39.55 30.82
N ASP A 304 20.37 -39.91 30.58
CA ASP A 304 19.66 -39.53 29.35
C ASP A 304 19.19 -38.08 29.51
N LEU A 305 19.89 -37.14 28.87
CA LEU A 305 19.67 -35.68 29.00
C LEU A 305 19.67 -35.03 27.61
N ASP A 306 19.06 -33.85 27.47
CA ASP A 306 19.31 -33.02 26.29
C ASP A 306 20.75 -32.45 26.30
N GLU A 307 21.20 -31.93 25.17
CA GLU A 307 22.57 -31.42 25.01
C GLU A 307 22.90 -30.28 26.00
N GLY A 308 21.95 -29.38 26.26
CA GLY A 308 22.13 -28.24 27.15
C GLY A 308 22.33 -28.67 28.59
N ASP A 309 21.44 -29.52 29.10
CA ASP A 309 21.53 -30.07 30.45
C ASP A 309 22.77 -30.95 30.62
N CYS A 310 23.15 -31.71 29.58
CA CYS A 310 24.35 -32.53 29.60
C CYS A 310 25.64 -31.69 29.75
N LEU A 311 25.77 -30.62 28.94
CA LEU A 311 26.91 -29.72 29.00
C LEU A 311 26.95 -28.94 30.33
N ALA A 312 25.79 -28.51 30.83
CA ALA A 312 25.68 -27.82 32.12
C ALA A 312 26.13 -28.71 33.30
N GLY A 313 25.87 -30.03 33.21
CA GLY A 313 26.37 -31.03 34.14
C GLY A 313 27.85 -31.40 33.97
N GLY A 314 28.55 -30.80 33.00
CA GLY A 314 29.96 -31.13 32.69
C GLY A 314 30.15 -32.47 31.98
N GLY A 315 29.09 -33.01 31.38
CA GLY A 315 29.12 -34.24 30.59
C GLY A 315 29.37 -34.00 29.10
N THR A 316 29.53 -35.09 28.36
CA THR A 316 29.64 -35.10 26.90
C THR A 316 28.44 -35.81 26.30
N HIS A 317 27.62 -35.07 25.55
CA HIS A 317 26.44 -35.61 24.86
C HIS A 317 26.86 -36.53 23.71
N GLN A 318 26.26 -37.71 23.63
CA GLN A 318 26.61 -38.75 22.66
C GLN A 318 25.77 -38.66 21.36
N GLY A 319 24.96 -37.62 21.22
CA GLY A 319 24.08 -37.40 20.08
C GLY A 319 22.63 -37.84 20.35
N ASP A 320 21.71 -37.23 19.61
CA ASP A 320 20.28 -37.41 19.76
C ASP A 320 19.83 -38.87 19.54
N GLY A 321 18.94 -39.36 20.40
CA GLY A 321 18.41 -40.73 20.30
C GLY A 321 19.39 -41.83 20.76
N THR A 322 20.59 -41.47 21.22
CA THR A 322 21.43 -42.39 21.98
C THR A 322 20.87 -42.57 23.39
N VAL A 323 21.04 -43.75 23.98
CA VAL A 323 20.58 -44.04 25.35
C VAL A 323 21.69 -44.59 26.21
N CYS A 324 21.66 -44.30 27.50
CA CYS A 324 22.66 -44.76 28.46
C CYS A 324 22.75 -46.28 28.58
N ALA A 325 21.66 -47.00 28.30
CA ALA A 325 21.65 -48.46 28.30
C ALA A 325 22.59 -49.08 27.24
N SER A 326 22.85 -48.37 26.14
CA SER A 326 23.72 -48.83 25.04
C SER A 326 25.01 -48.02 24.89
N SER A 327 25.07 -46.84 25.52
CA SER A 327 26.22 -45.93 25.43
C SER A 327 27.29 -46.31 26.44
N ARG A 328 28.55 -46.35 25.99
CA ARG A 328 29.69 -46.70 26.85
C ARG A 328 30.42 -45.43 27.26
N CYS A 329 30.24 -45.00 28.51
CA CYS A 329 30.92 -43.82 29.05
C CYS A 329 32.36 -44.09 29.53
N PHE A 330 32.94 -45.22 29.14
CA PHE A 330 34.36 -45.53 29.24
C PHE A 330 34.97 -45.64 27.85
N GLY A 331 36.29 -45.50 27.76
CA GLY A 331 37.02 -45.49 26.51
C GLY A 331 38.48 -45.91 26.69
N ALA A 332 39.17 -46.12 25.57
CA ALA A 332 40.58 -46.47 25.54
C ALA A 332 41.42 -45.33 26.15
N CYS A 333 42.22 -45.69 27.15
CA CYS A 333 43.22 -44.83 27.76
C CYS A 333 44.60 -45.33 27.36
N CYS A 334 45.33 -44.50 26.61
CA CYS A 334 46.64 -44.84 26.10
C CYS A 334 47.73 -44.30 27.04
N PHE A 335 48.52 -45.20 27.61
CA PHE A 335 49.65 -44.86 28.47
C PHE A 335 50.95 -44.81 27.70
N PHE A 336 51.93 -44.09 28.24
CA PHE A 336 53.23 -43.89 27.59
C PHE A 336 54.07 -45.16 27.47
N ASP A 337 53.79 -46.22 28.22
CA ASP A 337 54.45 -47.53 28.07
C ASP A 337 53.86 -48.38 26.92
N GLY A 338 52.91 -47.82 26.16
CA GLY A 338 52.23 -48.52 25.07
C GLY A 338 51.06 -49.40 25.53
N THR A 339 50.78 -49.44 26.83
CA THR A 339 49.60 -50.13 27.33
C THR A 339 48.33 -49.33 27.03
N CYS A 340 47.25 -50.08 26.75
CA CYS A 340 45.92 -49.52 26.57
C CYS A 340 44.99 -50.17 27.58
N GLU A 341 44.33 -49.37 28.40
CA GLU A 341 43.29 -49.84 29.31
C GLU A 341 41.97 -49.13 29.05
N LEU A 342 40.85 -49.83 29.25
CA LEU A 342 39.54 -49.18 29.28
C LEU A 342 39.40 -48.43 30.61
N ALA A 343 39.25 -47.12 30.54
CA ALA A 343 39.10 -46.25 31.69
C ALA A 343 37.99 -45.22 31.47
N THR A 344 37.58 -44.53 32.54
CA THR A 344 36.79 -43.30 32.43
C THR A 344 37.71 -42.13 32.09
N LEU A 345 37.17 -41.01 31.60
CA LEU A 345 37.98 -39.82 31.33
C LEU A 345 38.72 -39.36 32.60
N ALA A 346 38.03 -39.32 33.74
CA ALA A 346 38.64 -38.93 35.00
C ALA A 346 39.79 -39.86 35.41
N ARG A 347 39.60 -41.19 35.28
CA ARG A 347 40.65 -42.18 35.60
C ARG A 347 41.80 -42.10 34.61
N CYS A 348 41.54 -41.89 33.32
CA CYS A 348 42.60 -41.79 32.33
C CYS A 348 43.50 -40.57 32.59
N ASN A 349 42.88 -39.42 32.87
CA ASN A 349 43.61 -38.20 33.22
C ASN A 349 44.39 -38.34 34.53
N GLN A 350 43.84 -39.07 35.52
CA GLN A 350 44.52 -39.32 36.81
C GLN A 350 45.88 -40.02 36.64
N PHE A 351 45.97 -40.95 35.68
CA PHE A 351 47.21 -41.68 35.38
C PHE A 351 47.99 -41.07 34.21
N ALA A 352 47.71 -39.81 33.86
CA ALA A 352 48.33 -39.07 32.77
C ALA A 352 48.29 -39.80 31.41
N GLY A 353 47.28 -40.65 31.20
CA GLY A 353 47.02 -41.30 29.92
C GLY A 353 46.24 -40.40 28.97
N ILE A 354 46.25 -40.74 27.68
CA ILE A 354 45.50 -40.02 26.64
C ILE A 354 44.19 -40.75 26.37
N PHE A 355 43.07 -40.12 26.75
CA PHE A 355 41.73 -40.66 26.53
C PHE A 355 41.31 -40.50 25.06
N GLN A 356 40.97 -41.61 24.40
CA GLN A 356 40.61 -41.61 22.98
C GLN A 356 39.14 -41.28 22.72
N GLY A 357 38.34 -41.04 23.77
CA GLY A 357 36.91 -40.75 23.68
C GLY A 357 36.04 -41.90 24.19
N HIS A 358 34.80 -41.57 24.55
CA HIS A 358 33.81 -42.55 25.02
C HIS A 358 33.49 -43.58 23.93
N GLY A 359 33.32 -44.84 24.32
CA GLY A 359 32.98 -45.94 23.42
C GLY A 359 34.15 -46.52 22.60
N VAL A 360 35.33 -45.89 22.61
CA VAL A 360 36.52 -46.38 21.90
C VAL A 360 37.14 -47.57 22.67
N LEU A 361 37.38 -48.68 21.98
CA LEU A 361 37.95 -49.91 22.57
C LEU A 361 39.47 -50.00 22.39
N CYS A 362 40.16 -50.64 23.34
CA CYS A 362 41.57 -50.98 23.22
C CYS A 362 41.78 -52.12 22.22
N VAL A 363 42.04 -51.77 20.96
CA VAL A 363 42.42 -52.71 19.90
C VAL A 363 43.72 -52.24 19.23
N ALA A 364 44.33 -53.11 18.41
CA ALA A 364 45.56 -52.77 17.70
C ALA A 364 45.34 -51.52 16.83
N GLY A 365 46.16 -50.49 17.04
CA GLY A 365 46.05 -49.20 16.32
C GLY A 365 45.15 -48.15 16.99
N THR A 366 44.45 -48.46 18.09
CA THR A 366 43.68 -47.46 18.85
C THR A 366 44.60 -46.43 19.49
N CYS A 367 45.71 -46.88 20.06
CA CYS A 367 46.70 -45.98 20.64
C CYS A 367 47.68 -45.55 19.55
N PRO A 368 47.97 -44.24 19.43
CA PRO A 368 48.97 -43.76 18.50
C PRO A 368 50.32 -44.42 18.81
N THR A 369 51.14 -44.63 17.79
CA THR A 369 52.53 -45.05 18.01
C THR A 369 53.23 -43.98 18.83
N LEU A 370 53.54 -44.28 20.09
CA LEU A 370 54.11 -43.31 21.01
C LEU A 370 55.56 -43.03 20.60
N THR A 371 55.86 -41.77 20.29
CA THR A 371 57.21 -41.32 19.98
C THR A 371 57.93 -40.84 21.24
N GLY A 372 59.26 -40.88 21.23
CA GLY A 372 60.12 -40.43 22.32
C GLY A 372 61.49 -40.04 21.80
N ALA A 373 62.32 -39.42 22.63
CA ALA A 373 63.65 -38.99 22.26
C ALA A 373 64.58 -40.18 21.98
N CYS A 374 65.31 -40.09 20.87
CA CYS A 374 66.36 -41.01 20.49
C CYS A 374 67.71 -40.32 20.57
N CYS A 375 68.55 -40.71 21.52
CA CYS A 375 69.87 -40.12 21.74
C CYS A 375 70.92 -40.85 20.89
N LEU A 376 71.55 -40.16 19.95
CA LEU A 376 72.58 -40.72 19.08
C LEU A 376 73.98 -40.58 19.70
N GLY A 377 74.87 -41.51 19.37
CA GLY A 377 76.23 -41.56 19.92
C GLY A 377 77.14 -40.39 19.53
N ASP A 378 76.75 -39.61 18.51
CA ASP A 378 77.42 -38.40 18.05
C ASP A 378 76.91 -37.12 18.74
N GLY A 379 75.95 -37.25 19.67
CA GLY A 379 75.30 -36.14 20.36
C GLY A 379 74.06 -35.59 19.64
N GLY A 380 73.66 -36.17 18.50
CA GLY A 380 72.38 -35.87 17.86
C GLY A 380 71.19 -36.42 18.62
N CYS A 381 70.01 -35.81 18.44
CA CYS A 381 68.75 -36.37 18.93
C CYS A 381 67.58 -36.07 17.98
N PHE A 382 66.66 -37.03 17.85
CA PHE A 382 65.35 -36.82 17.24
C PHE A 382 64.24 -37.52 18.03
N THR A 383 63.00 -37.06 17.89
CA THR A 383 61.83 -37.75 18.44
C THR A 383 61.28 -38.76 17.42
N GLY A 384 61.14 -40.02 17.81
CA GLY A 384 60.70 -41.09 16.90
C GLY A 384 60.17 -42.30 17.65
N SER A 385 59.78 -43.35 16.93
CA SER A 385 59.43 -44.62 17.57
C SER A 385 60.67 -45.32 18.12
N VAL A 386 60.50 -46.26 19.05
CA VAL A 386 61.61 -47.09 19.53
C VAL A 386 62.30 -47.84 18.38
N THR A 387 61.55 -48.26 17.36
CA THR A 387 62.08 -48.96 16.19
C THR A 387 62.96 -48.05 15.35
N ASP A 388 62.50 -46.83 15.07
CA ASP A 388 63.30 -45.84 14.33
C ASP A 388 64.59 -45.50 15.09
N CYS A 389 64.51 -45.43 16.43
CA CYS A 389 65.67 -45.14 17.25
C CYS A 389 66.73 -46.24 17.21
N VAL A 390 66.29 -47.50 17.29
CA VAL A 390 67.19 -48.66 17.17
C VAL A 390 67.81 -48.73 15.78
N VAL A 391 67.05 -48.46 14.72
CA VAL A 391 67.57 -48.41 13.34
C VAL A 391 68.61 -47.32 13.18
N ALA A 392 68.43 -46.17 13.84
CA ALA A 392 69.40 -45.08 13.86
C ALA A 392 70.63 -45.36 14.76
N GLY A 393 70.67 -46.50 15.46
CA GLY A 393 71.76 -46.86 16.37
C GLY A 393 71.79 -46.01 17.66
N GLY A 394 70.68 -45.38 18.01
CA GLY A 394 70.55 -44.54 19.20
C GLY A 394 69.99 -45.25 20.42
N LEU A 395 70.12 -44.61 21.58
CA LEU A 395 69.50 -45.01 22.83
C LEU A 395 68.14 -44.33 22.98
N TYR A 396 67.07 -45.12 23.05
CA TYR A 396 65.72 -44.59 23.24
C TYR A 396 65.48 -44.21 24.70
N ALA A 397 65.16 -42.95 24.97
CA ALA A 397 65.00 -42.43 26.32
C ALA A 397 63.60 -42.63 26.93
N GLY A 398 62.75 -43.41 26.24
CA GLY A 398 61.37 -43.69 26.63
C GLY A 398 60.37 -42.82 25.89
N SER A 399 59.14 -43.31 25.75
CA SER A 399 58.07 -42.61 25.05
C SER A 399 57.63 -41.36 25.82
N GLY A 400 57.32 -40.28 25.10
CA GLY A 400 56.98 -38.97 25.67
C GLY A 400 58.19 -38.13 26.12
N SER A 401 59.42 -38.68 26.06
CA SER A 401 60.64 -37.91 26.33
C SER A 401 60.97 -36.96 25.16
N ASP A 402 61.55 -35.79 25.47
CA ASP A 402 62.02 -34.83 24.48
C ASP A 402 63.55 -34.82 24.38
N CYS A 403 64.05 -34.36 23.22
CA CYS A 403 65.48 -34.32 22.94
C CYS A 403 66.27 -33.31 23.78
N VAL A 404 65.58 -32.38 24.46
CA VAL A 404 66.21 -31.30 25.20
C VAL A 404 66.62 -31.78 26.59
N THR A 405 65.79 -32.61 27.21
CA THR A 405 65.97 -33.09 28.58
C THR A 405 66.58 -34.48 28.64
N ALA A 406 66.30 -35.33 27.64
CA ALA A 406 66.63 -36.74 27.71
C ALA A 406 68.06 -37.11 27.27
N CYS A 407 68.70 -36.27 26.44
CA CYS A 407 69.95 -36.61 25.75
C CYS A 407 71.15 -35.72 26.13
N LEU A 408 71.18 -35.18 27.36
CA LEU A 408 72.25 -34.29 27.80
C LEU A 408 73.65 -34.96 27.70
N PRO A 409 74.68 -34.29 27.14
CA PRO A 409 76.02 -34.83 27.04
C PRO A 409 76.67 -34.90 28.44
N VAL A 410 77.20 -36.07 28.81
CA VAL A 410 78.07 -36.22 30.00
C VAL A 410 79.38 -35.46 29.76
N GLU A 411 79.48 -34.23 30.26
CA GLU A 411 80.74 -33.53 30.46
C GLU A 411 81.59 -34.31 31.49
N ARG A 412 82.60 -35.03 30.99
CA ARG A 412 83.81 -35.54 31.67
C ARG A 412 83.85 -35.40 33.20
N ALA A 413 83.39 -36.42 33.92
CA ALA A 413 83.94 -36.71 35.25
C ALA A 413 85.21 -37.56 35.09
N CYS A 414 86.38 -36.93 34.94
CA CYS A 414 87.67 -37.61 35.13
C CYS A 414 87.97 -37.72 36.62
N CYS A 415 88.10 -38.94 37.16
CA CYS A 415 88.86 -39.18 38.38
C CYS A 415 90.37 -39.22 37.99
N LEU A 416 91.15 -38.25 38.46
CA LEU A 416 92.62 -38.33 38.47
C LEU A 416 93.10 -38.98 39.78
N PRO A 417 94.24 -39.70 39.77
CA PRO A 417 94.69 -40.61 40.83
C PRO A 417 95.05 -39.94 42.16
#